data_AF-K0NX99-F1
#
_entry.id   AF-K0NX99-F1
#
_cell.length_a   1.000
_cell.length_b   1.000
_cell.length_c   1.000
_cell.angle_alpha   90.00
_cell.angle_beta   90.00
_cell.angle_gamma   90.00
#
_symmetry.space_group_name_H-M   'P 1'
#
loop_
_entity.id
_entity.type
_entity.pdbx_description
1 polymer ?
#
loop_
_entity_poly.entity_id
_entity_poly.type
_entity_poly.pdbx_seq_one_letter_code
_entity_poly.pdbx_strand_id
1 'polypeptide(L)'
;MSTGSIFAENRPRCMSTGSFFVENCPQFMSTGSFFVENCPRCMSTGSFFTENCPRCMSTGSFFVENCPRCMSTGSTFVENCPRCMSTKFG
;
A
#
# COMPACT_ATOMS: atom_id res chain seq x y z
N MET A 1 12.16 7.56 9.52
CA MET A 1 10.73 7.64 9.86
C MET A 1 10.30 9.06 9.57
N SER A 2 9.21 9.21 8.85
CA SER A 2 8.76 10.48 8.29
C SER A 2 7.35 10.79 8.82
N THR A 3 7.17 11.98 9.40
CA THR A 3 5.88 12.43 9.93
C THR A 3 5.40 13.64 9.14
N GLY A 4 4.21 13.55 8.53
CA GLY A 4 3.64 14.61 7.69
C GLY A 4 3.74 14.33 6.19
N SER A 5 3.33 15.30 5.38
CA SER A 5 3.28 15.21 3.91
C SER A 5 4.67 15.23 3.29
N ILE A 6 5.10 14.11 2.71
CA ILE A 6 6.42 13.99 2.08
C ILE A 6 6.31 13.30 0.72
N PHE A 7 7.08 13.83 -0.22
CA PHE A 7 7.33 13.25 -1.53
C PHE A 7 8.73 12.63 -1.52
N ALA A 8 8.85 11.37 -1.93
CA ALA A 8 10.14 10.70 -2.05
C ALA A 8 10.25 9.99 -3.39
N GLU A 9 11.38 10.17 -4.05
CA GLU A 9 11.74 9.46 -5.26
C GLU A 9 12.78 8.38 -4.91
N ASN A 10 12.61 7.16 -5.45
CA ASN A 10 13.59 6.07 -5.39
C ASN A 10 14.20 5.81 -4.00
N ARG A 11 13.41 5.23 -3.09
CA ARG A 11 13.88 4.85 -1.75
C ARG A 11 13.90 3.34 -1.57
N PRO A 12 14.99 2.74 -1.07
CA PRO A 12 15.05 1.29 -0.88
C PRO A 12 14.04 0.80 0.18
N ARG A 13 13.72 1.65 1.16
CA ARG A 13 12.74 1.39 2.20
C ARG A 13 12.11 2.71 2.67
N CYS A 14 10.81 2.70 2.87
CA CYS A 14 10.06 3.84 3.40
C CYS A 14 9.27 3.44 4.64
N MET A 15 9.27 4.32 5.64
CA MET A 15 8.46 4.20 6.85
C MET A 15 7.89 5.56 7.21
N SER A 16 6.57 5.69 7.11
CA SER A 16 5.90 7.00 7.20
C SER A 16 4.60 6.93 8.01
N THR A 17 4.29 8.04 8.68
CA THR A 17 3.02 8.26 9.39
C THR A 17 2.38 9.54 8.86
N GLY A 18 1.11 9.48 8.44
CA GLY A 18 0.39 10.59 7.83
C GLY A 18 0.18 10.42 6.33
N SER A 19 0.37 11.49 5.56
CA SER A 19 0.20 11.51 4.11
C SER A 19 1.54 11.33 3.38
N PHE A 20 1.66 10.38 2.45
CA PHE A 20 2.95 10.13 1.78
C PHE A 20 2.78 9.74 0.31
N PHE A 21 3.66 10.26 -0.55
CA PHE A 21 3.73 9.90 -1.97
C PHE A 21 5.11 9.35 -2.30
N VAL A 22 5.16 8.19 -2.96
CA VAL A 22 6.40 7.59 -3.45
C VAL A 22 6.24 7.05 -4.85
N GLU A 23 7.21 7.33 -5.69
CA GLU A 23 7.25 6.72 -7.01
C GLU A 23 7.74 5.26 -6.93
N ASN A 24 8.94 5.05 -6.36
CA ASN A 24 9.58 3.75 -6.34
C ASN A 24 10.07 3.39 -4.93
N CYS A 25 9.53 2.30 -4.36
CA CYS A 25 9.98 1.77 -3.08
C CYS A 25 9.86 0.24 -2.97
N PRO A 26 10.99 -0.51 -2.93
CA PRO A 26 10.99 -1.96 -2.75
C PRO A 26 10.20 -2.44 -1.52
N GLN A 27 10.27 -1.70 -0.42
CA GLN A 27 9.62 -2.04 0.84
C GLN A 27 9.00 -0.82 1.50
N PHE A 28 7.68 -0.77 1.52
CA PHE A 28 6.92 0.32 2.10
C PHE A 28 6.12 -0.12 3.32
N MET A 29 6.21 0.65 4.40
CA MET A 29 5.37 0.48 5.59
C MET A 29 4.81 1.83 6.01
N SER A 30 3.53 1.92 6.30
CA SER A 30 2.94 3.18 6.75
C SER A 30 1.69 3.03 7.58
N THR A 31 1.36 4.14 8.22
CA THR A 31 0.08 4.37 8.90
C THR A 31 -0.50 5.70 8.45
N GLY A 32 -1.68 5.70 7.83
CA GLY A 32 -2.33 6.90 7.28
C GLY A 32 -2.78 6.75 5.83
N SER A 33 -2.65 7.81 5.05
CA SER A 33 -3.11 7.89 3.66
C SER A 33 -1.91 7.97 2.72
N PHE A 34 -1.80 7.10 1.72
CA PHE A 34 -0.60 7.10 0.90
C PHE A 34 -0.79 6.53 -0.49
N PHE A 35 0.07 6.99 -1.39
CA PHE A 35 0.11 6.62 -2.79
C PHE A 35 1.52 6.12 -3.11
N VAL A 36 1.62 4.92 -3.68
CA VAL A 36 2.89 4.37 -4.15
C VAL A 36 2.74 3.83 -5.57
N GLU A 37 3.51 4.31 -6.52
CA GLU A 37 3.40 3.83 -7.91
C GLU A 37 3.91 2.38 -8.03
N ASN A 38 5.15 2.13 -7.60
CA ASN A 38 5.80 0.84 -7.72
C ASN A 38 6.36 0.33 -6.38
N CYS A 39 5.82 -0.79 -5.90
CA CYS A 39 6.16 -1.38 -4.60
C CYS A 39 6.10 -2.91 -4.58
N PRO A 40 7.24 -3.62 -4.76
CA PRO A 40 7.35 -5.06 -4.57
C PRO A 40 6.63 -5.60 -3.32
N ARG A 41 6.75 -4.90 -2.19
CA ARG A 41 6.13 -5.29 -0.94
C ARG A 41 5.64 -4.09 -0.14
N CYS A 42 4.32 -4.04 0.06
CA CYS A 42 3.66 -2.94 0.75
C CYS A 42 2.85 -3.44 1.96
N MET A 43 2.99 -2.74 3.09
CA MET A 43 2.22 -2.97 4.32
C MET A 43 1.57 -1.66 4.79
N SER A 44 0.25 -1.68 4.93
CA SER A 44 -0.59 -0.52 5.20
C SER A 44 -1.42 -0.66 6.46
N THR A 45 -1.59 0.44 7.19
CA THR A 45 -2.74 0.65 8.08
C THR A 45 -3.38 2.00 7.76
N GLY A 46 -4.59 2.00 7.23
CA GLY A 46 -5.30 3.20 6.77
C GLY A 46 -5.74 3.12 5.32
N SER A 47 -5.59 4.22 4.58
CA SER A 47 -5.98 4.34 3.18
C SER A 47 -4.75 4.21 2.27
N PHE A 48 -4.76 3.24 1.36
CA PHE A 48 -3.65 3.00 0.46
C PHE A 48 -4.08 2.87 -0.99
N PHE A 49 -3.29 3.49 -1.86
CA PHE A 49 -3.34 3.29 -3.30
C PHE A 49 -1.97 2.84 -3.81
N THR A 50 -1.95 1.82 -4.67
CA THR A 50 -0.76 1.49 -5.48
C THR A 50 -1.11 0.98 -6.86
N GLU A 51 -0.27 1.28 -7.84
CA GLU A 51 -0.46 0.75 -9.20
C GLU A 51 0.10 -0.66 -9.29
N ASN A 52 1.36 -0.87 -8.89
CA ASN A 52 2.05 -2.14 -9.06
C ASN A 52 2.63 -2.66 -7.73
N CYS A 53 2.04 -3.74 -7.22
CA CYS A 53 2.48 -4.38 -5.98
C CYS A 53 2.37 -5.91 -6.02
N PRO A 54 3.46 -6.65 -6.30
CA PRO A 54 3.52 -8.12 -6.18
C PRO A 54 2.88 -8.69 -4.91
N ARG A 55 3.12 -8.05 -3.76
CA ARG A 55 2.59 -8.51 -2.48
C ARG A 55 2.17 -7.36 -1.58
N CYS A 56 0.87 -7.30 -1.31
CA CYS A 56 0.28 -6.25 -0.51
C CYS A 56 -0.45 -6.80 0.72
N MET A 57 -0.30 -6.11 1.86
CA MET A 57 -1.02 -6.37 3.10
C MET A 57 -1.60 -5.06 3.64
N SER A 58 -2.91 -5.00 3.88
CA SER A 58 -3.57 -3.78 4.34
C SER A 58 -4.61 -4.00 5.42
N THR A 59 -4.71 -3.04 6.33
CA THR A 59 -5.84 -2.90 7.26
C THR A 59 -6.48 -1.55 7.02
N GLY A 60 -7.74 -1.50 6.58
CA GLY A 60 -8.46 -0.29 6.21
C GLY A 60 -8.93 -0.29 4.75
N SER A 61 -8.81 0.86 4.10
CA SER A 61 -9.21 1.06 2.69
C SER A 61 -8.01 0.82 1.78
N PHE A 62 -8.17 -0.06 0.81
CA PHE A 62 -7.09 -0.52 -0.05
C PHE A 62 -7.52 -0.53 -1.51
N PHE A 63 -6.75 0.15 -2.37
CA PHE A 63 -6.87 0.11 -3.82
C PHE A 63 -5.55 -0.35 -4.42
N VAL A 64 -5.58 -1.39 -5.25
CA VAL A 64 -4.43 -1.74 -6.09
C VAL A 64 -4.86 -2.12 -7.49
N GLU A 65 -4.12 -1.65 -8.49
CA GLU A 65 -4.37 -2.03 -9.87
C GLU A 65 -3.82 -3.44 -10.14
N ASN A 66 -2.53 -3.66 -9.91
CA ASN A 66 -1.85 -4.93 -10.21
C ASN A 66 -1.22 -5.53 -8.95
N CYS A 67 -1.80 -6.62 -8.45
CA CYS A 67 -1.30 -7.32 -7.27
C CYS A 67 -1.47 -8.84 -7.36
N PRO A 68 -0.43 -9.60 -7.73
CA PRO A 68 -0.42 -11.07 -7.66
C PRO A 68 -0.95 -11.67 -6.35
N ARG A 69 -0.65 -11.03 -5.21
CA ARG A 69 -1.08 -11.51 -3.89
C ARG A 69 -1.45 -10.37 -2.96
N CYS A 70 -2.75 -10.24 -2.70
CA CYS A 70 -3.29 -9.26 -1.76
C CYS A 70 -3.89 -9.95 -0.52
N MET A 71 -3.60 -9.41 0.66
CA MET A 71 -4.31 -9.71 1.90
C MET A 71 -4.81 -8.42 2.53
N SER A 72 -6.10 -8.32 2.78
CA SER A 72 -6.69 -7.11 3.31
C SER A 72 -7.73 -7.38 4.39
N THR A 73 -7.84 -6.43 5.31
CA THR A 73 -8.87 -6.39 6.33
C THR A 73 -9.59 -5.05 6.22
N GLY A 74 -10.83 -5.04 5.73
CA GLY A 74 -11.59 -3.82 5.40
C GLY A 74 -11.94 -3.69 3.91
N SER A 75 -12.19 -2.45 3.47
CA SER A 75 -12.62 -2.14 2.11
C SER A 75 -11.48 -2.34 1.12
N THR A 76 -11.68 -3.24 0.15
CA THR A 76 -10.62 -3.64 -0.79
C THR A 76 -11.14 -3.57 -2.21
N PHE A 77 -10.43 -2.85 -3.06
CA PHE A 77 -10.59 -2.87 -4.51
C PHE A 77 -9.27 -3.33 -5.14
N VAL A 78 -9.34 -4.41 -5.92
CA VAL A 78 -8.20 -4.90 -6.67
C VAL A 78 -8.64 -5.24 -8.08
N GLU A 79 -7.96 -4.70 -9.08
CA GLU A 79 -8.28 -4.97 -10.48
C GLU A 79 -7.70 -6.31 -10.94
N ASN A 80 -6.39 -6.49 -10.80
CA ASN A 80 -5.67 -7.69 -11.24
C ASN A 80 -5.02 -8.41 -10.05
N CYS A 81 -5.74 -9.38 -9.48
CA CYS A 81 -5.20 -10.18 -8.37
C CYS A 81 -5.62 -11.67 -8.44
N PRO A 82 -4.73 -12.56 -8.89
CA PRO A 82 -5.00 -13.99 -8.91
C PRO A 82 -5.16 -14.59 -7.50
N ARG A 83 -4.64 -13.94 -6.45
CA ARG A 83 -4.78 -14.40 -5.06
C ARG A 83 -5.13 -13.25 -4.12
N CYS A 84 -6.42 -12.92 -4.06
CA CYS A 84 -6.95 -11.92 -3.14
C CYS A 84 -7.64 -12.59 -1.95
N MET A 85 -7.21 -12.28 -0.73
CA MET A 85 -7.92 -12.64 0.50
C MET A 85 -8.33 -11.36 1.21
N SER A 86 -9.65 -11.16 1.35
CA SER A 86 -10.20 -10.02 2.08
C SER A 86 -11.07 -10.51 3.21
N THR A 87 -10.88 -9.95 4.40
CA THR A 87 -11.79 -10.11 5.54
C THR A 87 -12.52 -8.79 5.77
N LYS A 88 -13.85 -8.81 5.75
CA LYS A 88 -14.65 -7.64 6.13
C LYS A 88 -14.83 -7.65 7.64
N PHE A 89 -14.59 -6.51 8.29
CA PHE A 89 -15.17 -6.29 9.61
C PHE A 89 -16.68 -6.11 9.42
N GLY A 90 -17.47 -6.87 10.19
CA GLY A 90 -18.91 -6.69 10.32
C GLY A 90 -19.25 -5.42 11.08
#